data_AF-A0A955VDE3-F1
#
_entry.id   AF-A0A955VDE3-F1
#
_cell.length_a   1.000
_cell.length_b   1.000
_cell.length_c   1.000
_cell.angle_alpha   90.00
_cell.angle_beta   90.00
_cell.angle_gamma   90.00
#
_symmetry.space_group_name_H-M   'P 1'
#
loop_
_entity.id
_entity.type
_entity.pdbx_description
1 polymer ?
#
loop_
_entity_poly.entity_id
_entity_poly.type
_entity_poly.pdbx_seq_one_letter_code
_entity_poly.pdbx_strand_id
1 'polypeptide(L)'
;MPTVARSLLALCLSIPWAGALAACPGTQVKGAQTAPVAELSGLAIVPGAPGELVAIGDHDWDVAFFSADGAAAATLRRARPDDGGKRSQYEAVAVDGAGRAWLLSEHPSRVEVWERAGDGLRRVARVALDVPAGHPLARDWAADDNARGEGIVLLEGGHLLVAKQKKPRALIEFGPEGAAPVGVRAAPTAPPTPEARDARYVPLAVWRLDAAGEAALGSLNDLAWGPGGGLYVVASKPAPRVAALHKLQQEPYWNWIDPVVFNGLLQVVPPYAPGTIVTLSDGKRAAVARWLPEAPCRPRVLLLEEHDMSRTRVWARKDQFCIDLRDRPDLHIAEVDGCDVSAFNFDPPPSYSTHEPGWHKVPEPTDDQMSPAETQELDAA
;
A
#
# COMPACT_ATOMS: atom_id res chain seq x y z
N MET A 1 1.32 28.35 32.57
CA MET A 1 0.82 27.01 32.18
C MET A 1 1.76 26.47 31.12
N PRO A 2 2.40 25.31 31.31
CA PRO A 2 3.40 24.84 30.35
C PRO A 2 2.67 24.34 29.09
N THR A 3 3.13 24.82 27.94
CA THR A 3 2.73 24.38 26.61
C THR A 3 3.24 22.95 26.44
N VAL A 4 2.39 21.95 26.64
CA VAL A 4 2.73 20.55 26.37
C VAL A 4 2.85 20.42 24.85
N ALA A 5 4.08 20.27 24.36
CA ALA A 5 4.36 19.91 22.98
C ALA A 5 3.69 18.56 22.71
N ARG A 6 2.63 18.56 21.89
CA ARG A 6 1.95 17.33 21.46
C ARG A 6 2.83 16.65 20.43
N SER A 7 3.51 15.57 20.83
CA SER A 7 4.21 14.70 19.91
C SER A 7 3.19 13.95 19.05
N LEU A 8 3.15 14.27 17.75
CA LEU A 8 2.43 13.47 16.76
C LEU A 8 3.31 12.29 16.38
N LEU A 9 2.86 11.06 16.64
CA LEU A 9 3.45 9.87 16.03
C LEU A 9 2.82 9.73 14.64
N ALA A 10 3.42 10.37 13.64
CA ALA A 10 3.14 10.04 12.25
C ALA A 10 4.08 8.89 11.88
N LEU A 11 3.53 7.68 11.79
CA LEU A 11 4.30 6.55 11.28
C LEU A 11 4.18 6.55 9.75
N CYS A 12 5.22 6.99 9.08
CA CYS A 12 5.41 6.64 7.68
C CYS A 12 6.04 5.26 7.63
N LEU A 13 5.29 4.29 7.13
CA LEU A 13 5.82 2.99 6.78
C LEU A 13 6.74 3.15 5.58
N SER A 14 8.04 3.21 5.84
CA SER A 14 9.06 3.16 4.81
C SER A 14 9.52 1.72 4.61
N ILE A 15 9.13 1.12 3.48
CA ILE A 15 10.10 0.33 2.70
C ILE A 15 11.22 1.33 2.38
N PRO A 16 12.52 1.05 2.59
CA PRO A 16 13.58 2.06 2.62
C PRO A 16 13.41 3.12 1.51
N TRP A 17 12.90 4.27 1.92
CA TRP A 17 12.48 5.37 1.06
C TRP A 17 13.10 6.63 1.64
N ALA A 18 14.34 6.88 1.26
CA ALA A 18 14.97 8.18 1.45
C ALA A 18 14.68 9.03 0.22
N GLY A 19 13.53 9.71 0.18
CA GLY A 19 13.29 10.75 -0.83
C GLY A 19 11.85 10.90 -1.26
N ALA A 20 11.18 11.92 -0.71
CA ALA A 20 9.79 12.33 -0.96
C ALA A 20 8.73 11.69 -0.04
N LEU A 21 8.89 11.94 1.26
CA LEU A 21 7.73 12.17 2.13
C LEU A 21 6.96 13.36 1.54
N ALA A 22 5.77 13.15 0.99
CA ALA A 22 4.75 14.19 1.00
C ALA A 22 4.31 14.34 2.47
N ALA A 23 5.18 14.89 3.30
CA ALA A 23 4.91 15.11 4.71
C ALA A 23 3.74 16.09 4.81
N CYS A 24 2.73 15.78 5.64
CA CYS A 24 1.88 16.82 6.19
C CYS A 24 2.82 17.93 6.73
N PRO A 25 2.70 19.19 6.27
CA PRO A 25 3.60 20.25 6.68
C PRO A 25 3.75 20.28 8.21
N GLY A 26 4.99 20.20 8.70
CA GLY A 26 5.29 20.16 10.14
C GLY A 26 5.43 18.77 10.77
N THR A 27 5.41 17.69 10.00
CA THR A 27 5.66 16.34 10.51
C THR A 27 7.17 16.08 10.68
N GLN A 28 7.59 15.53 11.82
CA GLN A 28 8.97 15.09 12.07
C GLN A 28 9.00 13.58 12.36
N VAL A 29 9.87 12.86 11.67
CA VAL A 29 10.17 11.46 12.01
C VAL A 29 10.93 11.44 13.34
N LYS A 30 10.36 10.77 14.34
CA LYS A 30 10.97 10.64 15.68
C LYS A 30 11.86 9.41 15.83
N GLY A 31 11.65 8.39 15.00
CA GLY A 31 12.40 7.13 14.99
C GLY A 31 11.97 6.24 13.84
N ALA A 32 12.71 5.14 13.64
CA ALA A 32 12.41 4.11 12.65
C ALA A 32 12.72 2.74 13.27
N GLN A 33 11.82 1.78 13.04
CA GLN A 33 11.94 0.42 13.56
C GLN A 33 11.30 -0.56 12.57
N THR A 34 11.88 -1.75 12.46
CA THR A 34 11.30 -2.85 11.69
C THR A 34 10.15 -3.48 12.48
N ALA A 35 8.96 -3.51 11.90
CA ALA A 35 7.86 -4.27 12.46
C ALA A 35 8.19 -5.78 12.40
N PRO A 36 7.88 -6.56 13.44
CA PRO A 36 8.24 -7.98 13.52
C PRO A 36 7.27 -8.86 12.73
N VAL A 37 6.76 -8.38 11.59
CA VAL A 37 5.87 -9.12 10.67
C VAL A 37 6.51 -9.09 9.27
N ALA A 38 6.30 -10.16 8.48
CA ALA A 38 6.94 -10.28 7.17
C ALA A 38 6.43 -9.24 6.16
N GLU A 39 5.12 -9.03 6.15
CA GLU A 39 4.40 -8.05 5.34
C GLU A 39 3.48 -7.29 6.30
N LEU A 40 3.47 -5.96 6.24
CA LEU A 40 2.65 -5.14 7.13
C LEU A 40 1.43 -4.65 6.37
N SER A 41 0.26 -5.11 6.77
CA SER A 41 -1.02 -4.67 6.21
C SER A 41 -1.69 -3.64 7.11
N GLY A 42 -1.70 -3.89 8.43
CA GLY A 42 -2.37 -3.03 9.40
C GLY A 42 -1.51 -2.70 10.61
N LEU A 43 -1.68 -1.49 11.14
CA LEU A 43 -0.98 -1.02 12.34
C LEU A 43 -1.89 -0.16 13.23
N ALA A 44 -1.93 -0.47 14.53
CA ALA A 44 -2.70 0.30 15.52
C ALA A 44 -1.88 0.67 16.75
N ILE A 45 -2.24 1.79 17.38
CA ILE A 45 -1.76 2.17 18.70
C ILE A 45 -2.68 1.53 19.74
N VAL A 46 -2.11 0.97 20.81
CA VAL A 46 -2.88 0.44 21.94
C VAL A 46 -3.38 1.61 22.81
N PRO A 47 -4.71 1.79 22.96
CA PRO A 47 -5.25 2.85 23.80
C PRO A 47 -4.80 2.69 25.25
N GLY A 48 -4.35 3.79 25.86
CA GLY A 48 -3.90 3.80 27.26
C GLY A 48 -2.50 3.20 27.51
N ALA A 49 -1.82 2.70 26.48
CA ALA A 49 -0.44 2.21 26.57
C ALA A 49 0.47 3.01 25.60
N PRO A 50 0.97 4.19 26.02
CA PRO A 50 1.77 5.04 25.16
C PRO A 50 2.98 4.30 24.59
N GLY A 51 3.13 4.34 23.26
CA GLY A 51 4.23 3.69 22.56
C GLY A 51 3.99 2.21 22.23
N GLU A 52 2.97 1.56 22.78
CA GLU A 52 2.64 0.19 22.41
C GLU A 52 1.84 0.14 21.10
N LEU A 53 2.29 -0.72 20.19
CA LEU A 53 1.76 -0.91 18.85
C LEU A 53 1.30 -2.35 18.64
N VAL A 54 0.32 -2.49 17.77
CA VAL A 54 -0.15 -3.78 17.23
C VAL A 54 0.02 -3.77 15.73
N ALA A 55 0.70 -4.77 15.18
CA ALA A 55 0.87 -4.96 13.74
C ALA A 55 0.36 -6.32 13.31
N ILE A 56 -0.12 -6.38 12.06
CA ILE A 56 -0.55 -7.58 11.38
C ILE A 56 -0.05 -7.59 9.93
N GLY A 57 0.03 -8.77 9.35
CA GLY A 57 0.27 -8.98 7.92
C GLY A 57 -0.79 -9.88 7.31
N ASP A 58 -0.85 -9.87 5.98
CA ASP A 58 -1.71 -10.71 5.15
C ASP A 58 -1.09 -12.10 4.87
N HIS A 59 0.24 -12.22 4.98
CA HIS A 59 0.99 -13.46 4.77
C HIS A 59 0.68 -14.54 5.81
N ASP A 60 0.86 -14.18 7.08
CA ASP A 60 0.81 -15.07 8.23
C ASP A 60 -0.28 -14.66 9.21
N TRP A 61 -0.65 -15.58 10.09
CA TRP A 61 -1.66 -15.36 11.13
C TRP A 61 -1.10 -14.68 12.38
N ASP A 62 0.07 -14.07 12.29
CA ASP A 62 0.77 -13.53 13.44
C ASP A 62 0.33 -12.09 13.69
N VAL A 63 0.04 -11.80 14.96
CA VAL A 63 -0.25 -10.49 15.50
C VAL A 63 0.92 -10.10 16.39
N ALA A 64 1.59 -9.03 15.98
CA ALA A 64 2.72 -8.48 16.68
C ALA A 64 2.31 -7.43 17.68
N PHE A 65 2.81 -7.54 18.90
CA PHE A 65 2.74 -6.51 19.94
C PHE A 65 4.14 -6.03 20.25
N PHE A 66 4.41 -4.74 20.11
CA PHE A 66 5.77 -4.20 20.27
C PHE A 66 5.75 -2.73 20.67
N SER A 67 6.88 -2.24 21.19
CA SER A 67 7.04 -0.82 21.53
C SER A 67 7.63 -0.05 20.36
N ALA A 68 7.11 1.14 20.08
CA ALA A 68 7.55 2.06 19.03
C ALA A 68 8.96 2.63 19.25
N ASP A 69 9.45 2.60 20.49
CA ASP A 69 10.81 3.02 20.86
C ASP A 69 11.80 1.84 20.91
N GLY A 70 11.35 0.62 20.60
CA GLY A 70 12.15 -0.60 20.70
C GLY A 70 12.56 -1.00 22.11
N ALA A 71 12.03 -0.36 23.16
CA ALA A 71 12.43 -0.64 24.54
C ALA A 71 11.98 -2.01 25.04
N ALA A 72 10.89 -2.55 24.46
CA ALA A 72 10.36 -3.87 24.78
C ALA A 72 10.52 -4.82 23.59
N ALA A 73 10.87 -6.08 23.89
CA ALA A 73 10.92 -7.13 22.89
C ALA A 73 9.54 -7.34 22.26
N ALA A 74 9.52 -7.51 20.94
CA ALA A 74 8.31 -7.86 20.21
C ALA A 74 7.78 -9.20 20.69
N THR A 75 6.47 -9.27 20.90
CA THR A 75 5.76 -10.53 21.14
C THR A 75 4.90 -10.85 19.92
N LEU A 76 5.13 -12.02 19.33
CA LEU A 76 4.30 -12.56 18.26
C LEU A 76 3.30 -13.54 18.83
N ARG A 77 2.02 -13.37 18.47
CA ARG A 77 0.95 -14.28 18.87
C ARG A 77 0.12 -14.65 17.66
N ARG A 78 -0.27 -15.92 17.56
CA ARG A 78 -1.02 -16.42 16.41
C ARG A 78 -2.53 -16.26 16.58
N ALA A 79 -3.16 -15.53 15.66
CA ALA A 79 -4.60 -15.33 15.53
C ALA A 79 -5.15 -16.11 14.32
N ARG A 80 -4.99 -17.44 14.33
CA ARG A 80 -5.46 -18.30 13.25
C ARG A 80 -6.94 -18.67 13.45
N PRO A 81 -7.84 -18.36 12.51
CA PRO A 81 -9.25 -18.76 12.57
C PRO A 81 -9.42 -20.26 12.34
N ASP A 82 -10.55 -20.78 12.82
CA ASP A 82 -10.84 -22.22 12.78
C ASP A 82 -11.12 -22.74 11.36
N ASP A 83 -11.46 -21.84 10.42
CA ASP A 83 -11.75 -22.15 9.02
C ASP A 83 -10.50 -22.47 8.18
N GLY A 84 -9.29 -22.34 8.74
CA GLY A 84 -8.11 -23.03 8.24
C GLY A 84 -7.53 -22.51 6.93
N GLY A 85 -7.72 -21.22 6.61
CA GLY A 85 -7.13 -20.58 5.43
C GLY A 85 -5.60 -20.77 5.29
N LYS A 86 -5.10 -20.71 4.04
CA LYS A 86 -3.67 -20.82 3.75
C LYS A 86 -2.86 -19.58 4.18
N ARG A 87 -3.51 -18.42 4.24
CA ARG A 87 -2.95 -17.09 4.59
C ARG A 87 -3.99 -16.27 5.34
N SER A 88 -3.55 -15.23 6.06
CA SER A 88 -4.43 -14.53 6.99
C SER A 88 -5.50 -13.68 6.33
N GLN A 89 -5.14 -13.03 5.22
CA GLN A 89 -5.99 -12.02 4.55
C GLN A 89 -6.43 -10.92 5.52
N TYR A 90 -5.64 -10.65 6.57
CA TYR A 90 -5.89 -9.53 7.46
C TYR A 90 -5.30 -8.27 6.83
N GLU A 91 -6.16 -7.26 6.64
CA GLU A 91 -5.79 -6.01 5.99
C GLU A 91 -5.63 -4.87 7.00
N ALA A 92 -6.41 -4.87 8.09
CA ALA A 92 -6.39 -3.78 9.06
C ALA A 92 -6.55 -4.27 10.50
N VAL A 93 -6.05 -3.49 11.45
CA VAL A 93 -6.24 -3.74 12.88
C VAL A 93 -6.68 -2.47 13.59
N ALA A 94 -7.66 -2.59 14.48
CA ALA A 94 -7.93 -1.60 15.51
C ALA A 94 -7.79 -2.24 16.89
N VAL A 95 -7.51 -1.43 17.91
CA VAL A 95 -7.41 -1.89 19.29
C VAL A 95 -8.35 -1.07 20.15
N ASP A 96 -9.11 -1.74 21.00
CA ASP A 96 -10.02 -1.07 21.92
C ASP A 96 -9.40 -0.76 23.29
N GLY A 97 -10.16 -0.03 24.12
CA GLY A 97 -9.74 0.33 25.48
C GLY A 97 -9.56 -0.86 26.45
N ALA A 98 -9.95 -2.08 26.05
CA ALA A 98 -9.70 -3.30 26.81
C ALA A 98 -8.47 -4.06 26.27
N GLY A 99 -7.78 -3.53 25.26
CA GLY A 99 -6.62 -4.14 24.63
C GLY A 99 -6.96 -5.29 23.68
N ARG A 100 -8.23 -5.42 23.25
CA ARG A 100 -8.62 -6.43 22.27
C ARG A 100 -8.31 -5.93 20.86
N ALA A 101 -7.76 -6.81 20.03
CA ALA A 101 -7.45 -6.54 18.64
C ALA A 101 -8.65 -6.91 17.75
N TRP A 102 -9.09 -5.97 16.94
CA TRP A 102 -10.16 -6.11 15.94
C TRP A 102 -9.50 -6.20 14.57
N LEU A 103 -9.43 -7.42 14.04
CA LEU A 103 -8.70 -7.73 12.81
C LEU A 103 -9.69 -7.77 11.64
N LEU A 104 -9.52 -6.85 10.68
CA LEU A 104 -10.33 -6.79 9.46
C LEU A 104 -9.75 -7.77 8.44
N SER A 105 -10.59 -8.64 7.88
CA SER A 105 -10.29 -9.42 6.70
C SER A 105 -11.15 -8.99 5.53
N GLU A 106 -10.54 -9.00 4.34
CA GLU A 106 -11.20 -8.66 3.09
C GLU A 106 -11.94 -9.86 2.47
N HIS A 107 -11.33 -11.06 2.51
CA HIS A 107 -11.92 -12.28 2.00
C HIS A 107 -11.88 -13.45 3.01
N PRO A 108 -13.04 -13.90 3.54
CA PRO A 108 -14.35 -13.23 3.50
C PRO A 108 -14.36 -11.93 4.30
N SER A 109 -15.24 -11.00 3.90
CA SER A 109 -15.36 -9.68 4.52
C SER A 109 -15.91 -9.77 5.93
N ARG A 110 -15.02 -9.64 6.91
CA ARG A 110 -15.36 -9.80 8.33
C ARG A 110 -14.37 -9.10 9.24
N VAL A 111 -14.75 -8.94 10.49
CA VAL A 111 -13.85 -8.54 11.58
C VAL A 111 -13.81 -9.64 12.63
N GLU A 112 -12.62 -10.02 13.05
CA GLU A 112 -12.43 -10.96 14.15
C GLU A 112 -11.86 -10.23 15.37
N VAL A 113 -12.46 -10.47 16.54
CA VAL A 113 -12.04 -9.83 17.79
C VAL A 113 -11.26 -10.83 18.62
N TRP A 114 -10.03 -10.47 18.96
CA TRP A 114 -9.09 -11.30 19.67
C TRP A 114 -8.63 -10.63 20.95
N GLU A 115 -8.56 -11.39 22.04
CA GLU A 115 -8.02 -10.93 23.32
C GLU A 115 -6.78 -11.74 23.70
N ARG A 116 -5.92 -11.17 24.53
CA ARG A 116 -4.78 -11.89 25.12
C ARG A 116 -5.29 -12.91 26.14
N ALA A 117 -4.88 -14.16 25.98
CA ALA A 117 -5.22 -15.25 26.90
C ALA A 117 -3.95 -16.06 27.20
N GLY A 118 -3.37 -15.83 28.38
CA GLY A 118 -2.03 -16.34 28.70
C GLY A 118 -0.99 -15.88 27.68
N ASP A 119 -0.26 -16.85 27.13
CA ASP A 119 0.80 -16.62 26.13
C ASP A 119 0.24 -16.50 24.70
N GLY A 120 -1.04 -16.80 24.50
CA GLY A 120 -1.69 -16.82 23.18
C GLY A 120 -2.72 -15.70 22.95
N LEU A 121 -3.48 -15.87 21.88
CA LEU A 121 -4.68 -15.09 21.59
C LEU A 121 -5.90 -16.00 21.59
N ARG A 122 -7.03 -15.46 22.05
CA ARG A 122 -8.33 -16.13 22.05
C ARG A 122 -9.33 -15.29 21.26
N ARG A 123 -9.95 -15.88 20.23
CA ARG A 123 -11.03 -15.23 19.51
C ARG A 123 -12.26 -15.13 20.42
N VAL A 124 -12.80 -13.94 20.58
CA VAL A 124 -13.97 -13.67 21.43
C VAL A 124 -15.22 -13.35 20.64
N ALA A 125 -15.07 -12.83 19.42
CA ALA A 125 -16.17 -12.56 18.51
C ALA A 125 -15.71 -12.59 17.05
N ARG A 126 -16.68 -12.73 16.17
CA ARG A 126 -16.58 -12.60 14.72
C ARG A 126 -17.77 -11.76 14.24
N VAL A 127 -17.52 -10.81 13.36
CA VAL A 127 -18.52 -9.90 12.80
C VAL A 127 -18.46 -9.98 11.29
N ALA A 128 -19.50 -10.50 10.65
CA ALA A 128 -19.62 -10.45 9.20
C ALA A 128 -19.96 -9.02 8.75
N LEU A 129 -19.23 -8.48 7.77
CA LEU A 129 -19.52 -7.19 7.15
C LEU A 129 -20.35 -7.44 5.89
N ASP A 130 -21.67 -7.36 6.05
CA ASP A 130 -22.61 -7.73 4.99
C ASP A 130 -23.22 -6.49 4.33
N VAL A 131 -23.14 -6.41 3.01
CA VAL A 131 -23.75 -5.35 2.21
C VAL A 131 -24.97 -5.95 1.50
N PRO A 132 -26.20 -5.70 1.99
CA PRO A 132 -27.40 -6.33 1.43
C PRO A 132 -27.56 -6.01 -0.06
N ALA A 133 -28.09 -6.95 -0.85
CA ALA A 133 -28.21 -6.82 -2.31
C ALA A 133 -28.98 -5.56 -2.78
N GLY A 134 -29.89 -5.03 -1.96
CA GLY A 134 -30.63 -3.80 -2.25
C GLY A 134 -29.88 -2.50 -1.90
N HIS A 135 -28.72 -2.58 -1.26
CA HIS A 135 -27.96 -1.42 -0.84
C HIS A 135 -27.21 -0.78 -2.02
N PRO A 136 -27.12 0.57 -2.13
CA PRO A 136 -26.41 1.23 -3.23
C PRO A 136 -24.94 0.85 -3.41
N LEU A 137 -24.29 0.32 -2.37
CA LEU A 137 -22.92 -0.20 -2.44
C LEU A 137 -22.81 -1.66 -2.89
N ALA A 138 -23.90 -2.43 -2.94
CA ALA A 138 -23.84 -3.89 -3.11
C ALA A 138 -23.05 -4.30 -4.36
N ARG A 139 -23.32 -3.64 -5.50
CA ARG A 139 -22.59 -3.87 -6.75
C ARG A 139 -21.10 -3.59 -6.61
N ASP A 140 -20.76 -2.43 -6.06
CA ASP A 140 -19.36 -2.00 -5.98
C ASP A 140 -18.56 -2.76 -4.91
N TRP A 141 -19.23 -3.25 -3.87
CA TRP A 141 -18.68 -4.10 -2.82
C TRP A 141 -18.42 -5.53 -3.30
N ALA A 142 -19.24 -6.02 -4.23
CA ALA A 142 -19.08 -7.33 -4.85
C ALA A 142 -18.18 -7.31 -6.10
N ALA A 143 -17.86 -6.13 -6.64
CA ALA A 143 -17.13 -6.01 -7.90
C ALA A 143 -15.64 -6.41 -7.80
N ASP A 144 -15.05 -6.27 -6.61
CA ASP A 144 -13.67 -6.62 -6.34
C ASP A 144 -13.60 -7.23 -4.95
N ASP A 145 -13.43 -8.56 -4.90
CA ASP A 145 -13.28 -9.29 -3.64
C ASP A 145 -12.03 -8.87 -2.88
N ASN A 146 -11.06 -8.24 -3.57
CA ASN A 146 -9.81 -7.71 -3.04
C ASN A 146 -9.83 -6.16 -2.96
N ALA A 147 -11.02 -5.55 -2.75
CA ALA A 147 -11.12 -4.13 -2.40
C ALA A 147 -12.35 -3.74 -1.54
N ARG A 148 -12.71 -4.58 -0.57
CA ARG A 148 -13.81 -4.40 0.40
C ARG A 148 -13.37 -3.56 1.59
N GLY A 149 -12.18 -3.74 2.14
CA GLY A 149 -11.75 -2.94 3.30
C GLY A 149 -10.28 -3.05 3.63
N GLU A 150 -9.61 -1.90 3.78
CA GLU A 150 -8.16 -1.80 4.06
C GLU A 150 -7.85 -1.10 5.39
N GLY A 151 -8.79 -0.31 5.92
CA GLY A 151 -8.59 0.44 7.15
C GLY A 151 -9.79 0.29 8.07
N ILE A 152 -9.54 0.23 9.37
CA ILE A 152 -10.60 0.11 10.38
C ILE A 152 -10.34 1.00 11.59
N VAL A 153 -11.37 1.70 12.07
CA VAL A 153 -11.39 2.27 13.42
C VAL A 153 -12.69 1.93 14.13
N LEU A 154 -12.61 1.91 15.46
CA LEU A 154 -13.77 1.68 16.32
C LEU A 154 -14.52 2.99 16.56
N LEU A 155 -15.84 2.92 16.44
CA LEU A 155 -16.77 4.02 16.69
C LEU A 155 -17.56 3.79 17.98
N GLU A 156 -18.16 4.86 18.48
CA GLU A 156 -19.10 4.81 19.61
C GLU A 156 -20.20 3.75 19.38
N GLY A 157 -20.67 3.13 20.46
CA GLY A 157 -21.72 2.11 20.38
C GLY A 157 -21.28 0.76 19.78
N GLY A 158 -19.98 0.54 19.56
CA GLY A 158 -19.46 -0.70 18.98
C GLY A 158 -19.65 -0.79 17.47
N HIS A 159 -19.86 0.35 16.81
CA HIS A 159 -19.84 0.46 15.35
C HIS A 159 -18.40 0.46 14.84
N LEU A 160 -18.25 0.24 13.54
CA LEU A 160 -16.96 0.18 12.85
C LEU A 160 -16.96 1.20 11.72
N LEU A 161 -15.87 1.94 11.54
CA LEU A 161 -15.64 2.70 10.33
C LEU A 161 -14.62 1.94 9.49
N VAL A 162 -15.00 1.57 8.27
CA VAL A 162 -14.16 0.83 7.33
C VAL A 162 -13.84 1.70 6.12
N ALA A 163 -12.56 1.74 5.73
CA ALA A 163 -12.13 2.39 4.50
C ALA A 163 -12.20 1.41 3.32
N LYS A 164 -13.03 1.73 2.32
CA LYS A 164 -13.06 1.03 1.05
C LYS A 164 -12.00 1.63 0.10
N GLN A 165 -11.01 0.83 -0.28
CA GLN A 165 -9.81 1.24 -1.00
C GLN A 165 -10.05 1.78 -2.41
N LYS A 166 -10.79 1.00 -3.20
CA LYS A 166 -11.01 1.22 -4.64
C LYS A 166 -12.44 1.64 -4.90
N LYS A 167 -12.73 1.92 -6.17
CA LYS A 167 -13.97 2.56 -6.62
C LYS A 167 -15.24 1.86 -6.10
N PRO A 168 -16.19 2.63 -5.52
CA PRO A 168 -16.06 4.01 -5.07
C PRO A 168 -15.20 4.08 -3.81
N ARG A 169 -14.28 5.04 -3.75
CA ARG A 169 -13.51 5.27 -2.53
C ARG A 169 -14.43 5.87 -1.48
N ALA A 170 -14.60 5.19 -0.36
CA ALA A 170 -15.57 5.58 0.63
C ALA A 170 -15.13 5.18 2.04
N LEU A 171 -15.59 5.96 3.01
CA LEU A 171 -15.67 5.53 4.40
C LEU A 171 -17.08 4.97 4.64
N ILE A 172 -17.16 3.82 5.28
CA ILE A 172 -18.42 3.12 5.51
C ILE A 172 -18.54 2.85 6.99
N GLU A 173 -19.61 3.36 7.59
CA GLU A 173 -19.98 2.97 8.94
C GLU A 173 -20.77 1.66 8.89
N PHE A 174 -20.26 0.65 9.59
CA PHE A 174 -20.91 -0.62 9.82
C PHE A 174 -21.38 -0.71 11.27
N GLY A 175 -22.60 -1.21 11.46
CA GLY A 175 -23.14 -1.50 12.79
C GLY A 175 -24.23 -2.56 12.73
N PRO A 176 -24.85 -2.90 13.87
CA PRO A 176 -25.93 -3.88 13.93
C PRO A 176 -27.08 -3.53 12.97
N GLU A 177 -27.68 -4.55 12.38
CA GLU A 177 -28.84 -4.37 11.51
C GLU A 177 -30.00 -3.69 12.26
N GLY A 178 -30.54 -2.60 11.69
CA GLY A 178 -31.59 -1.78 12.29
C GLY A 178 -31.10 -0.67 13.22
N ALA A 179 -29.80 -0.57 13.51
CA ALA A 179 -29.24 0.56 14.24
C ALA A 179 -29.24 1.86 13.40
N ALA A 180 -29.26 3.00 14.08
CA ALA A 180 -29.04 4.30 13.44
C ALA A 180 -27.53 4.60 13.34
N PRO A 181 -27.06 5.30 12.29
CA PRO A 181 -25.66 5.69 12.21
C PRO A 181 -25.28 6.64 13.36
N VAL A 182 -24.11 6.42 13.96
CA VAL A 182 -23.53 7.26 15.02
C VAL A 182 -22.63 8.37 14.46
N GLY A 183 -22.19 8.23 13.21
CA GLY A 183 -21.27 9.13 12.54
C GLY A 183 -19.82 8.90 12.93
N VAL A 184 -18.93 9.80 12.46
CA VAL A 184 -17.48 9.69 12.68
C VAL A 184 -17.12 10.20 14.08
N ARG A 185 -17.36 9.38 15.11
CA ARG A 185 -17.04 9.65 16.51
C ARG A 185 -16.23 8.51 17.11
N ALA A 186 -15.07 8.85 17.66
CA ALA A 186 -14.19 7.87 18.30
C ALA A 186 -14.90 7.19 19.47
N ALA A 187 -14.69 5.88 19.64
CA ALA A 187 -15.09 5.16 20.83
C ALA A 187 -14.19 5.57 22.01
N PRO A 188 -14.70 6.31 23.03
CA PRO A 188 -13.87 6.73 24.15
C PRO A 188 -13.55 5.59 25.13
N THR A 189 -14.26 4.47 25.02
CA THR A 189 -14.14 3.29 25.88
C THR A 189 -14.10 2.03 25.03
N ALA A 190 -13.72 0.90 25.64
CA ALA A 190 -13.84 -0.39 24.97
C ALA A 190 -15.31 -0.58 24.53
N PRO A 191 -15.59 -0.79 23.23
CA PRO A 191 -16.95 -1.07 22.81
C PRO A 191 -17.41 -2.37 23.47
N PRO A 192 -18.71 -2.58 23.67
CA PRO A 192 -19.20 -3.88 24.10
C PRO A 192 -18.68 -4.94 23.12
N THR A 193 -18.25 -6.10 23.66
CA THR A 193 -18.07 -7.26 22.78
C THR A 193 -19.38 -7.49 22.05
N PRO A 194 -19.38 -7.77 20.74
CA PRO A 194 -20.61 -8.18 20.08
C PRO A 194 -21.26 -9.32 20.89
N GLU A 195 -22.53 -9.14 21.26
CA GLU A 195 -23.22 -10.06 22.18
C GLU A 195 -23.28 -11.49 21.63
N ALA A 196 -23.34 -11.61 20.30
CA ALA A 196 -23.22 -12.86 19.58
C ALA A 196 -21.76 -13.12 19.17
N ARG A 197 -21.29 -14.36 19.38
CA ARG A 197 -19.98 -14.82 18.87
C ARG A 197 -19.85 -14.66 17.36
N ASP A 198 -20.97 -14.71 16.64
CA ASP A 198 -21.08 -14.47 15.21
C ASP A 198 -22.14 -13.39 14.97
N ALA A 199 -21.71 -12.14 14.95
CA ALA A 199 -22.57 -10.99 14.68
C ALA A 199 -22.58 -10.65 13.17
N ARG A 200 -23.61 -9.95 12.73
CA ARG A 200 -23.74 -9.42 11.37
C ARG A 200 -23.91 -7.92 11.43
N TYR A 201 -23.00 -7.20 10.79
CA TYR A 201 -23.07 -5.74 10.65
C TYR A 201 -23.40 -5.38 9.20
N VAL A 202 -24.15 -4.30 9.03
CA VAL A 202 -24.55 -3.75 7.72
C VAL A 202 -24.13 -2.29 7.60
N PRO A 203 -23.98 -1.75 6.37
CA PRO A 203 -23.73 -0.33 6.18
C PRO A 203 -24.88 0.52 6.75
N LEU A 204 -24.54 1.47 7.61
CA LEU A 204 -25.46 2.43 8.20
C LEU A 204 -25.29 3.84 7.62
N ALA A 205 -24.06 4.18 7.24
CA ALA A 205 -23.73 5.42 6.54
C ALA A 205 -22.54 5.23 5.59
N VAL A 206 -22.52 6.03 4.52
CA VAL A 206 -21.48 5.98 3.48
C VAL A 206 -21.05 7.40 3.14
N TRP A 207 -19.77 7.70 3.31
CA TRP A 207 -19.16 8.95 2.90
C TRP A 207 -18.24 8.69 1.72
N ARG A 208 -18.70 9.06 0.52
CA ARG A 208 -17.89 8.99 -0.69
C ARG A 208 -16.99 10.22 -0.78
N LEU A 209 -15.77 10.03 -1.28
CA LEU A 209 -14.95 11.16 -1.68
C LEU A 209 -15.58 11.85 -2.89
N ASP A 210 -15.49 13.18 -2.93
CA ASP A 210 -15.80 13.92 -4.15
C ASP A 210 -14.68 13.73 -5.19
N ALA A 211 -14.88 14.26 -6.40
CA ALA A 211 -13.90 14.12 -7.48
C ALA A 211 -12.51 14.65 -7.11
N ALA A 212 -12.44 15.72 -6.31
CA ALA A 212 -11.18 16.29 -5.85
C ALA A 212 -10.48 15.36 -4.86
N GLY A 213 -11.22 14.81 -3.88
CA GLY A 213 -10.72 13.83 -2.92
C GLY A 213 -10.28 12.53 -3.58
N GLU A 214 -11.03 12.03 -4.57
CA GLU A 214 -10.64 10.85 -5.33
C GLU A 214 -9.32 11.07 -6.09
N ALA A 215 -9.13 12.23 -6.73
CA ALA A 215 -7.88 12.55 -7.42
C ALA A 215 -6.71 12.79 -6.43
N ALA A 216 -7.00 13.34 -5.25
CA ALA A 216 -6.00 13.65 -4.25
C ALA A 216 -5.46 12.41 -3.52
N LEU A 217 -6.31 11.43 -3.21
CA LEU A 217 -5.93 10.31 -2.33
C LEU A 217 -5.49 9.05 -3.08
N GLY A 218 -6.05 8.74 -4.26
CA GLY A 218 -5.65 7.59 -5.08
C GLY A 218 -6.05 6.21 -4.53
N SER A 219 -5.87 5.95 -3.25
CA SER A 219 -6.22 4.71 -2.55
C SER A 219 -6.37 5.01 -1.08
N LEU A 220 -7.32 4.39 -0.39
CA LEU A 220 -7.43 4.47 1.07
C LEU A 220 -6.84 3.19 1.65
N ASN A 221 -5.77 3.29 2.42
CA ASN A 221 -5.00 2.13 2.87
C ASN A 221 -5.10 1.89 4.37
N ASP A 222 -5.34 2.92 5.19
CA ASP A 222 -5.50 2.71 6.64
C ASP A 222 -6.26 3.88 7.30
N LEU A 223 -6.77 3.64 8.51
CA LEU A 223 -7.48 4.61 9.35
C LEU A 223 -6.91 4.58 10.77
N ALA A 224 -6.73 5.77 11.37
CA ALA A 224 -6.34 5.86 12.78
C ALA A 224 -6.99 7.06 13.47
N TRP A 225 -7.28 6.91 14.76
CA TRP A 225 -7.62 8.05 15.61
C TRP A 225 -6.33 8.74 16.07
N GLY A 226 -6.24 10.04 15.82
CA GLY A 226 -5.13 10.84 16.30
C GLY A 226 -5.38 11.54 17.63
N PRO A 227 -4.34 12.16 18.19
CA PRO A 227 -4.45 12.95 19.42
C PRO A 227 -5.50 14.06 19.26
N GLY A 228 -6.48 14.11 20.16
CA GLY A 228 -7.58 15.09 20.11
C GLY A 228 -8.81 14.65 19.33
N GLY A 229 -8.90 13.38 18.90
CA GLY A 229 -10.10 12.79 18.32
C GLY A 229 -10.30 13.04 16.83
N GLY A 230 -9.28 13.57 16.14
CA GLY A 230 -9.29 13.67 14.68
C GLY A 230 -9.09 12.31 14.01
N LEU A 231 -9.81 12.05 12.92
CA LEU A 231 -9.59 10.87 12.08
C LEU A 231 -8.45 11.14 11.10
N TYR A 232 -7.45 10.27 11.10
CA TYR A 232 -6.36 10.25 10.14
C TYR A 232 -6.63 9.15 9.13
N VAL A 233 -6.37 9.46 7.86
CA VAL A 233 -6.54 8.55 6.74
C VAL A 233 -5.20 8.41 6.05
N VAL A 234 -4.69 7.18 5.98
CA VAL A 234 -3.50 6.87 5.21
C VAL A 234 -3.95 6.55 3.79
N ALA A 235 -3.36 7.25 2.83
CA ALA A 235 -3.68 7.11 1.42
C ALA A 235 -2.41 7.01 0.60
N SER A 236 -2.50 6.36 -0.56
CA SER A 236 -1.40 6.31 -1.52
C SER A 236 -1.92 6.54 -2.94
N LYS A 237 -1.13 7.26 -3.73
CA LYS A 237 -1.31 7.26 -5.16
C LYS A 237 -0.49 6.11 -5.75
N PRO A 238 -1.04 5.36 -6.72
CA PRO A 238 -0.21 4.44 -7.50
C PRO A 238 0.94 5.25 -8.10
N ALA A 239 2.18 4.80 -7.88
CA ALA A 239 3.32 5.41 -8.54
C ALA A 239 3.31 5.00 -10.03
N PRO A 240 3.48 5.93 -10.97
CA PRO A 240 3.67 5.58 -12.38
C PRO A 240 4.83 4.60 -12.55
N ARG A 241 4.71 3.66 -13.51
CA ARG A 241 5.76 2.66 -13.77
C ARG A 241 7.14 3.29 -14.00
N VAL A 242 7.20 4.43 -14.68
CA VAL A 242 8.45 5.17 -14.87
C VAL A 242 9.11 5.57 -13.54
N ALA A 243 8.33 5.97 -12.54
CA ALA A 243 8.86 6.30 -11.21
C ALA A 243 9.41 5.06 -10.48
N ALA A 244 8.72 3.92 -10.60
CA ALA A 244 9.21 2.66 -10.04
C ALA A 244 10.51 2.20 -10.71
N LEU A 245 10.57 2.22 -12.04
CA LEU A 245 11.78 1.87 -12.80
C LEU A 245 12.94 2.84 -12.56
N HIS A 246 12.65 4.14 -12.40
CA HIS A 246 13.63 5.14 -12.00
C HIS A 246 14.20 4.84 -10.61
N LYS A 247 13.35 4.47 -9.65
CA LYS A 247 13.77 4.11 -8.28
C LYS A 247 14.64 2.86 -8.25
N LEU A 248 14.38 1.86 -9.10
CA LEU A 248 15.23 0.66 -9.20
C LEU A 248 16.66 0.97 -9.69
N GLN A 249 16.88 2.14 -10.30
CA GLN A 249 18.22 2.62 -10.71
C GLN A 249 18.95 3.39 -9.61
N GLN A 250 18.31 3.56 -8.45
CA GLN A 250 18.89 4.27 -7.31
C GLN A 250 19.31 3.28 -6.22
N GLU A 251 20.21 3.70 -5.35
CA GLU A 251 20.53 2.94 -4.15
C GLU A 251 19.34 2.87 -3.17
N PRO A 252 19.17 1.76 -2.44
CA PRO A 252 20.02 0.56 -2.46
C PRO A 252 19.68 -0.43 -3.58
N TYR A 253 18.55 -0.23 -4.27
CA TYR A 253 17.97 -1.21 -5.20
C TYR A 253 18.89 -1.57 -6.36
N TRP A 254 19.61 -0.60 -6.90
CA TRP A 254 20.57 -0.84 -7.98
C TRP A 254 21.65 -1.88 -7.61
N ASN A 255 22.04 -1.94 -6.34
CA ASN A 255 23.03 -2.89 -5.85
C ASN A 255 22.44 -4.29 -5.57
N TRP A 256 21.12 -4.44 -5.64
CA TRP A 256 20.42 -5.71 -5.39
C TRP A 256 20.04 -6.44 -6.67
N ILE A 257 19.96 -5.73 -7.80
CA ILE A 257 19.48 -6.27 -9.06
C ILE A 257 20.65 -6.40 -10.02
N ASP A 258 20.84 -7.60 -10.56
CA ASP A 258 21.81 -7.82 -11.62
C ASP A 258 21.50 -6.88 -12.81
N PRO A 259 22.46 -6.09 -13.30
CA PRO A 259 22.21 -5.14 -14.38
C PRO A 259 21.71 -5.77 -15.69
N VAL A 260 22.06 -7.03 -15.98
CA VAL A 260 21.52 -7.79 -17.13
C VAL A 260 20.05 -8.08 -16.90
N VAL A 261 19.66 -8.46 -15.68
CA VAL A 261 18.26 -8.67 -15.30
C VAL A 261 17.48 -7.37 -15.39
N PHE A 262 18.03 -6.25 -14.89
CA PHE A 262 17.36 -4.95 -15.01
C PHE A 262 17.20 -4.51 -16.47
N ASN A 263 18.22 -4.69 -17.31
CA ASN A 263 18.12 -4.43 -18.74
C ASN A 263 17.06 -5.33 -19.40
N GLY A 264 17.00 -6.61 -19.03
CA GLY A 264 15.95 -7.54 -19.48
C GLY A 264 14.56 -7.10 -19.04
N LEU A 265 14.41 -6.59 -17.82
CA LEU A 265 13.16 -6.02 -17.31
C LEU A 265 12.72 -4.83 -18.16
N LEU A 266 13.64 -3.93 -18.51
CA LEU A 266 13.33 -2.82 -19.41
C LEU A 266 12.81 -3.33 -20.75
N GLN A 267 13.29 -4.46 -21.30
CA GLN A 267 12.79 -5.03 -22.57
C GLN A 267 11.32 -5.51 -22.53
N VAL A 268 10.74 -5.73 -21.36
CA VAL A 268 9.38 -6.28 -21.21
C VAL A 268 8.43 -5.35 -20.45
N VAL A 269 8.96 -4.42 -19.64
CA VAL A 269 8.18 -3.46 -18.87
C VAL A 269 8.48 -2.04 -19.37
N PRO A 270 7.67 -1.50 -20.30
CA PRO A 270 7.84 -0.12 -20.74
C PRO A 270 7.52 0.86 -19.59
N PRO A 271 8.32 1.92 -19.39
CA PRO A 271 7.94 3.03 -18.50
C PRO A 271 6.61 3.65 -18.92
N TYR A 272 6.39 3.73 -20.23
CA TYR A 272 5.17 4.23 -20.87
C TYR A 272 4.69 3.20 -21.91
N ALA A 273 3.62 2.45 -21.61
CA ALA A 273 3.15 1.43 -22.54
C ALA A 273 2.47 2.05 -23.77
N PRO A 274 2.51 1.37 -24.93
CA PRO A 274 1.66 1.73 -26.06
C PRO A 274 0.18 1.87 -25.65
N GLY A 275 -0.48 2.92 -26.13
CA GLY A 275 -1.85 3.29 -25.79
C GLY A 275 -1.98 4.18 -24.56
N THR A 276 -0.95 4.34 -23.73
CA THR A 276 -0.97 5.25 -22.58
C THR A 276 -1.13 6.70 -23.05
N ILE A 277 -2.04 7.45 -22.42
CA ILE A 277 -2.19 8.89 -22.66
C ILE A 277 -1.26 9.66 -21.73
N VAL A 278 -0.52 10.60 -22.31
CA VAL A 278 0.51 11.39 -21.62
C VAL A 278 0.34 12.87 -21.95
N THR A 279 0.87 13.73 -21.09
CA THR A 279 1.08 15.15 -21.39
C THR A 279 2.57 15.38 -21.58
N LEU A 280 2.93 16.03 -22.68
CA LEU A 280 4.30 16.40 -22.99
C LEU A 280 4.69 17.68 -22.24
N SER A 281 5.98 17.96 -22.15
CA SER A 281 6.54 19.14 -21.47
C SER A 281 6.11 20.48 -22.06
N ASP A 282 5.54 20.51 -23.27
CA ASP A 282 4.94 21.69 -23.90
C ASP A 282 3.42 21.81 -23.63
N GLY A 283 2.87 20.95 -22.75
CA GLY A 283 1.46 20.93 -22.36
C GLY A 283 0.53 20.17 -23.31
N LYS A 284 1.04 19.66 -24.44
CA LYS A 284 0.20 18.91 -25.40
C LYS A 284 -0.06 17.49 -24.90
N ARG A 285 -1.27 16.99 -25.19
CA ARG A 285 -1.63 15.59 -24.92
C ARG A 285 -1.23 14.70 -26.09
N ALA A 286 -0.76 13.51 -25.79
CA ALA A 286 -0.37 12.52 -26.79
C ALA A 286 -0.71 11.11 -26.31
N ALA A 287 -0.85 10.17 -27.26
CA ALA A 287 -0.92 8.74 -26.98
C ALA A 287 0.42 8.09 -27.33
N VAL A 288 0.95 7.21 -26.49
CA VAL A 288 2.16 6.46 -26.79
C VAL A 288 1.86 5.48 -27.93
N ALA A 289 2.51 5.65 -29.08
CA ALA A 289 2.32 4.80 -30.25
C ALA A 289 3.26 3.59 -30.24
N ARG A 290 4.53 3.82 -29.85
CA ARG A 290 5.54 2.78 -29.79
C ARG A 290 6.58 3.12 -28.74
N TRP A 291 6.88 2.17 -27.89
CA TRP A 291 7.98 2.24 -26.94
C TRP A 291 9.24 1.58 -27.52
N LEU A 292 10.41 2.06 -27.08
CA LEU A 292 11.74 1.68 -27.58
C LEU A 292 12.64 1.39 -26.38
N PRO A 293 13.08 0.13 -26.17
CA PRO A 293 13.90 -0.24 -25.03
C PRO A 293 15.23 0.52 -24.93
N GLU A 294 15.83 0.87 -26.06
CA GLU A 294 17.08 1.63 -26.16
C GLU A 294 16.95 3.11 -25.76
N ALA A 295 15.72 3.60 -25.60
CA ALA A 295 15.42 4.95 -25.12
C ALA A 295 14.08 4.92 -24.37
N PRO A 296 14.03 4.29 -23.18
CA PRO A 296 12.80 3.80 -22.59
C PRO A 296 11.84 4.93 -22.19
N CYS A 297 12.37 6.13 -21.91
CA CYS A 297 11.60 7.34 -21.61
C CYS A 297 11.40 8.28 -22.83
N ARG A 298 11.83 7.88 -24.04
CA ARG A 298 11.68 8.65 -25.28
C ARG A 298 10.90 7.84 -26.33
N PRO A 299 9.64 7.43 -26.06
CA PRO A 299 8.85 6.68 -27.01
C PRO A 299 8.45 7.54 -28.23
N ARG A 300 7.91 6.88 -29.25
CA ARG A 300 7.12 7.54 -30.29
C ARG A 300 5.71 7.80 -29.77
N VAL A 301 5.24 9.02 -29.93
CA VAL A 301 3.91 9.45 -29.50
C VAL A 301 3.11 9.97 -30.68
N LEU A 302 1.78 9.89 -30.58
CA LEU A 302 0.82 10.47 -31.51
C LEU A 302 0.11 11.62 -30.81
N LEU A 303 0.25 12.86 -31.31
CA LEU A 303 -0.43 14.00 -30.71
C LEU A 303 -1.95 13.81 -30.77
N LEU A 304 -2.61 14.07 -29.65
CA LEU A 304 -4.07 14.16 -29.54
C LEU A 304 -4.43 15.64 -29.69
N GLU A 305 -4.51 16.12 -30.93
CA GLU A 305 -5.13 17.43 -31.16
C GLU A 305 -6.60 17.38 -30.69
N GLU A 306 -7.19 18.53 -30.35
CA GLU A 306 -8.64 18.67 -30.08
C GLU A 306 -9.51 18.45 -31.35
N HIS A 307 -9.08 17.53 -32.21
CA HIS A 307 -9.77 17.21 -33.43
C HIS A 307 -10.99 16.35 -33.13
N ASP A 308 -12.15 17.02 -33.25
CA ASP A 308 -13.47 16.48 -33.53
C ASP A 308 -13.41 15.08 -34.14
N MET A 309 -13.61 14.05 -33.30
CA MET A 309 -13.55 12.64 -33.69
C MET A 309 -14.63 12.24 -34.70
N SER A 310 -15.48 13.18 -35.14
CA SER A 310 -16.56 12.93 -36.12
C SER A 310 -16.07 12.76 -37.57
N ARG A 311 -14.79 13.04 -37.90
CA ARG A 311 -14.33 12.98 -39.29
C ARG A 311 -13.45 11.76 -39.58
N THR A 312 -14.07 10.78 -40.23
CA THR A 312 -13.59 9.46 -40.69
C THR A 312 -12.37 9.43 -41.66
N ARG A 313 -11.59 10.51 -41.82
CA ARG A 313 -10.45 10.58 -42.76
C ARG A 313 -9.06 10.67 -42.11
N VAL A 314 -8.93 10.44 -40.80
CA VAL A 314 -7.68 10.61 -40.04
C VAL A 314 -6.59 9.58 -40.39
N TRP A 315 -6.96 8.40 -40.91
CA TRP A 315 -6.00 7.31 -41.16
C TRP A 315 -4.98 7.60 -42.26
N ALA A 316 -5.25 8.55 -43.17
CA ALA A 316 -4.35 8.89 -44.29
C ALA A 316 -3.19 9.84 -43.92
N ARG A 317 -3.14 10.37 -42.68
CA ARG A 317 -2.09 11.31 -42.22
C ARG A 317 -1.41 10.89 -40.92
N LYS A 318 -1.37 9.59 -40.61
CA LYS A 318 -0.77 9.08 -39.36
C LYS A 318 0.68 9.56 -39.13
N ASP A 319 1.45 9.77 -40.19
CA ASP A 319 2.85 10.18 -40.07
C ASP A 319 3.02 11.66 -39.72
N GLN A 320 2.05 12.52 -40.01
CA GLN A 320 2.16 13.97 -39.74
C GLN A 320 2.05 14.34 -38.26
N PHE A 321 1.44 13.46 -37.45
CA PHE A 321 1.19 13.72 -36.02
C PHE A 321 2.01 12.81 -35.10
N CYS A 322 2.86 11.96 -35.68
CA CYS A 322 3.74 11.10 -34.91
C CYS A 322 5.06 11.81 -34.62
N ILE A 323 5.38 11.97 -33.35
CA ILE A 323 6.66 12.54 -32.89
C ILE A 323 7.49 11.40 -32.32
N ASP A 324 8.70 11.23 -32.83
CA ASP A 324 9.72 10.43 -32.15
C ASP A 324 10.44 11.34 -31.14
N LEU A 325 10.26 11.06 -29.84
CA LEU A 325 10.82 11.92 -28.78
C LEU A 325 12.36 11.86 -28.72
N ARG A 326 13.00 10.90 -29.42
CA ARG A 326 14.47 10.87 -29.55
C ARG A 326 14.98 12.00 -30.45
N ASP A 327 14.20 12.37 -31.46
CA ASP A 327 14.55 13.44 -32.41
C ASP A 327 14.21 14.84 -31.86
N ARG A 328 13.60 14.91 -30.67
CA ARG A 328 13.12 16.13 -30.01
C ARG A 328 13.57 16.18 -28.56
N PRO A 329 14.86 16.45 -28.29
CA PRO A 329 15.40 16.47 -26.92
C PRO A 329 14.73 17.52 -26.03
N ASP A 330 14.17 18.58 -26.64
CA ASP A 330 13.37 19.62 -25.99
C ASP A 330 12.00 19.14 -25.47
N LEU A 331 11.51 18.00 -25.96
CA LEU A 331 10.23 17.41 -25.56
C LEU A 331 10.43 16.11 -24.78
N HIS A 332 9.76 16.00 -23.64
CA HIS A 332 9.68 14.77 -22.86
C HIS A 332 8.27 14.56 -22.33
N ILE A 333 8.00 13.38 -21.81
CA ILE A 333 6.75 13.10 -21.11
C ILE A 333 6.83 13.75 -19.72
N ALA A 334 5.97 14.73 -19.48
CA ALA A 334 5.91 15.47 -18.23
C ALA A 334 4.82 14.91 -17.30
N GLU A 335 3.74 14.36 -17.85
CA GLU A 335 2.64 13.79 -17.05
C GLU A 335 2.13 12.46 -17.62
N VAL A 336 1.79 11.53 -16.74
CA VAL A 336 1.05 10.30 -17.07
C VAL A 336 0.07 9.98 -15.94
N ASP A 337 -1.16 9.60 -16.29
CA ASP A 337 -2.23 9.29 -15.33
C ASP A 337 -2.47 10.38 -14.26
N GLY A 338 -2.25 11.65 -14.61
CA GLY A 338 -2.38 12.79 -13.70
C GLY A 338 -1.20 12.97 -12.72
N CYS A 339 -0.11 12.24 -12.89
CA CYS A 339 1.12 12.37 -12.11
C CYS A 339 2.21 13.06 -12.91
N ASP A 340 2.82 14.10 -12.33
CA ASP A 340 4.07 14.67 -12.86
C ASP A 340 5.19 13.62 -12.76
N VAL A 341 5.79 13.33 -13.90
CA VAL A 341 6.87 12.34 -14.05
C VAL A 341 8.14 12.93 -14.66
N SER A 342 8.21 14.26 -14.77
CA SER A 342 9.32 14.95 -15.43
C SER A 342 10.67 14.55 -14.84
N ALA A 343 10.75 14.43 -13.51
CA ALA A 343 11.95 14.05 -12.76
C ALA A 343 12.30 12.55 -12.82
N PHE A 344 11.39 11.70 -13.30
CA PHE A 344 11.59 10.25 -13.35
C PHE A 344 12.04 9.76 -14.73
N ASN A 345 12.06 10.63 -15.74
CA ASN A 345 12.61 10.25 -17.04
C ASN A 345 14.10 9.94 -16.90
N PHE A 346 14.51 8.79 -17.43
CA PHE A 346 15.89 8.30 -17.38
C PHE A 346 16.34 7.83 -18.76
N ASP A 347 17.65 7.91 -18.98
CA ASP A 347 18.34 7.23 -20.06
C ASP A 347 18.58 5.77 -19.67
N PRO A 348 18.62 4.83 -20.62
CA PRO A 348 18.91 3.45 -20.27
C PRO A 348 20.29 3.39 -19.58
N PRO A 349 20.48 2.50 -18.60
CA PRO A 349 21.80 2.30 -18.04
C PRO A 349 22.75 1.93 -19.19
N PRO A 350 24.02 2.36 -19.15
CA PRO A 350 24.98 2.05 -20.20
C PRO A 350 24.95 0.55 -20.43
N SER A 351 24.66 0.14 -21.67
CA SER A 351 24.72 -1.26 -22.05
C SER A 351 26.07 -1.77 -21.60
N TYR A 352 26.11 -2.83 -20.79
CA TYR A 352 27.36 -3.49 -20.45
C TYR A 352 28.06 -3.78 -21.77
N SER A 353 29.07 -2.98 -22.12
CA SER A 353 30.06 -3.46 -23.06
C SER A 353 30.67 -4.66 -22.37
N THR A 354 30.92 -5.72 -23.13
CA THR A 354 31.45 -6.99 -22.63
C THR A 354 32.89 -6.87 -22.09
N HIS A 355 33.28 -5.72 -21.53
CA HIS A 355 34.40 -5.68 -20.60
C HIS A 355 34.07 -6.66 -19.49
N GLU A 356 34.81 -7.76 -19.49
CA GLU A 356 34.75 -8.79 -18.48
C GLU A 356 34.57 -8.10 -17.12
N PRO A 357 33.44 -8.31 -16.44
CA PRO A 357 33.32 -7.85 -15.08
C PRO A 357 34.51 -8.49 -14.37
N GLY A 358 35.31 -7.68 -13.69
CA GLY A 358 36.20 -8.17 -12.65
C GLY A 358 35.31 -8.77 -11.56
N TRP A 359 34.74 -9.94 -11.83
CA TRP A 359 34.26 -10.85 -10.83
C TRP A 359 35.50 -11.14 -10.01
N HIS A 360 35.69 -10.36 -8.95
CA HIS A 360 36.52 -10.82 -7.85
C HIS A 360 35.86 -12.12 -7.44
N LYS A 361 36.48 -13.24 -7.86
CA LYS A 361 36.16 -14.56 -7.34
C LYS A 361 36.08 -14.35 -5.84
N VAL A 362 34.90 -14.54 -5.25
CA VAL A 362 34.82 -14.68 -3.80
C VAL A 362 35.88 -15.75 -3.49
N PRO A 363 36.91 -15.45 -2.70
CA PRO A 363 37.96 -16.42 -2.46
C PRO A 363 37.27 -17.69 -2.00
N GLU A 364 37.44 -18.77 -2.75
CA GLU A 364 37.00 -20.09 -2.32
C GLU A 364 37.56 -20.28 -0.90
N PRO A 365 36.74 -20.70 0.06
CA PRO A 365 37.24 -20.93 1.41
C PRO A 365 38.43 -21.87 1.29
N THR A 366 39.62 -21.36 1.63
CA THR A 366 40.81 -22.19 1.73
C THR A 366 40.55 -23.27 2.77
N ASP A 367 40.90 -24.52 2.48
CA ASP A 367 40.69 -25.70 3.34
C ASP A 367 41.12 -25.51 4.81
N ASP A 368 41.97 -24.53 5.11
CA ASP A 368 42.38 -24.15 6.46
C ASP A 368 41.29 -23.42 7.29
N GLN A 369 40.12 -23.10 6.74
CA GLN A 369 39.02 -22.45 7.48
C GLN A 369 37.80 -23.35 7.75
N MET A 370 37.80 -24.62 7.32
CA MET A 370 36.77 -25.56 7.74
C MET A 370 37.14 -26.19 9.08
N SER A 371 36.36 -25.89 10.12
CA SER A 371 36.49 -26.62 11.38
C SER A 371 36.07 -28.09 11.17
N PRO A 372 36.67 -29.07 11.87
CA PRO A 372 36.31 -30.49 11.73
C PRO A 372 34.84 -30.86 12.04
N ALA A 373 34.02 -29.89 12.47
CA ALA A 373 32.62 -30.12 12.79
C ALA A 373 31.68 -30.09 11.56
N GLU A 374 32.09 -29.48 10.44
CA GLU A 374 31.20 -29.29 9.28
C GLU A 374 31.31 -30.40 8.21
N THR A 375 32.31 -31.28 8.29
CA THR A 375 32.47 -32.39 7.34
C THR A 375 31.59 -33.61 7.66
N GLN A 376 30.89 -33.63 8.80
CA GLN A 376 30.09 -34.79 9.23
C GLN A 376 28.62 -34.78 8.78
N GLU A 377 28.10 -33.68 8.22
CA GLU A 377 26.70 -33.58 7.76
C GLU A 377 26.51 -33.79 6.25
N LEU A 378 27.58 -33.85 5.45
CA LEU A 378 27.50 -34.00 3.99
C LEU A 378 27.52 -35.45 3.48
N ASP A 379 27.87 -36.43 4.34
CA ASP A 379 27.89 -37.87 3.98
C ASP A 379 26.63 -38.65 4.43
N ALA A 380 25.58 -37.95 4.90
CA ALA A 380 24.34 -38.57 5.40
C ALA A 380 23.06 -38.17 4.65
N ALA A 381 23.17 -37.62 3.43
CA ALA A 381 22.03 -37.30 2.56
C ALA A 381 22.06 -38.08 1.23
#